data_AF-A0A522R5G0-F1
#
_entry.id   AF-A0A522R5G0-F1
#
_cell.length_a   1.000
_cell.length_b   1.000
_cell.length_c   1.000
_cell.angle_alpha   90.00
_cell.angle_beta   90.00
_cell.angle_gamma   90.00
#
_symmetry.space_group_name_H-M   'P 1'
#
loop_
_entity.id
_entity.type
_entity.pdbx_description
1 polymer ?
#
loop_
_entity_poly.entity_id
_entity_poly.type
_entity_poly.pdbx_seq_one_letter_code
_entity_poly.pdbx_strand_id
1 'polypeptide(L)'
;MKKLPLVLLVSALSLSVAAPNALACGEVLFHSGQGMRYHAFITRHPANILVYSPAAIERGSAQNQLYAGLRKAGHKVTVVTDSHSAAVELAANHFDVVIASARDMGAIEATVAKSANGPAFLAVVGRDTAGRDRFPICVQEGAGLNSYLRIIDHTTSTHRI
;
A
#
# COMPACT_ATOMS: atom_id res chain seq x y z
N MET A 1 36.14 -78.82 -2.78
CA MET A 1 35.39 -79.05 -4.04
C MET A 1 33.89 -79.01 -3.77
N LYS A 2 33.16 -78.26 -4.61
CA LYS A 2 31.69 -78.33 -4.86
C LYS A 2 30.71 -77.93 -3.74
N LYS A 3 30.51 -76.62 -3.52
CA LYS A 3 29.22 -76.06 -3.02
C LYS A 3 28.81 -74.75 -3.75
N LEU A 4 29.30 -74.55 -4.98
CA LEU A 4 28.97 -73.37 -5.79
C LEU A 4 27.57 -73.31 -6.46
N PRO A 5 26.72 -74.37 -6.53
CA PRO A 5 25.46 -74.22 -7.27
C PRO A 5 24.31 -73.64 -6.43
N LEU A 6 24.45 -73.53 -5.09
CA LEU A 6 23.39 -73.02 -4.24
C LEU A 6 23.26 -71.48 -4.29
N VAL A 7 24.35 -70.78 -4.55
CA VAL A 7 24.38 -69.30 -4.55
C VAL A 7 23.70 -68.72 -5.79
N LEU A 8 23.73 -69.45 -6.91
CA LEU A 8 23.16 -68.98 -8.18
C LEU A 8 21.64 -69.16 -8.28
N LEU A 9 21.05 -70.04 -7.46
CA LEU A 9 19.59 -70.23 -7.41
C LEU A 9 18.88 -69.21 -6.51
N VAL A 10 19.61 -68.60 -5.56
CA VAL A 10 19.05 -67.61 -4.63
C VAL A 10 19.10 -66.18 -5.20
N SER A 11 20.03 -65.88 -6.11
CA SER A 11 20.13 -64.53 -6.70
C SER A 11 19.11 -64.25 -7.80
N ALA A 12 18.40 -65.26 -8.31
CA ALA A 12 17.53 -65.12 -9.48
C ALA A 12 16.01 -65.09 -9.17
N LEU A 13 15.57 -65.40 -7.95
CA LEU A 13 14.14 -65.70 -7.70
C LEU A 13 13.31 -64.62 -7.00
N SER A 14 13.82 -63.48 -6.55
CA SER A 14 12.92 -62.57 -5.81
C SER A 14 13.27 -61.09 -5.96
N LEU A 15 13.72 -60.71 -7.15
CA LEU A 15 13.86 -59.32 -7.60
C LEU A 15 12.52 -58.77 -8.15
N SER A 16 11.38 -59.19 -7.61
CA SER A 16 10.07 -58.69 -8.05
C SER A 16 9.09 -58.74 -6.90
N VAL A 17 8.31 -57.66 -6.80
CA VAL A 17 7.20 -57.44 -5.85
C VAL A 17 7.60 -56.84 -4.49
N ALA A 18 7.96 -55.57 -4.51
CA ALA A 18 7.47 -54.59 -3.54
C ALA A 18 7.73 -53.18 -4.08
N ALA A 19 6.98 -52.76 -5.11
CA ALA A 19 6.85 -51.33 -5.37
C ALA A 19 6.11 -50.73 -4.17
N PRO A 20 6.66 -49.76 -3.43
CA PRO A 20 5.91 -49.06 -2.41
C PRO A 20 4.75 -48.36 -3.12
N ASN A 21 3.53 -48.57 -2.63
CA ASN A 21 2.39 -47.75 -3.03
C ASN A 21 2.82 -46.30 -2.81
N ALA A 22 3.06 -45.58 -3.91
CA ALA A 22 3.23 -44.14 -3.90
C ALA A 22 1.90 -43.56 -3.46
N LEU A 23 1.68 -43.51 -2.14
CA LEU A 23 0.74 -42.61 -1.51
C LEU A 23 1.27 -41.23 -1.87
N ALA A 24 0.74 -40.71 -2.97
CA ALA A 24 0.74 -39.29 -3.22
C ALA A 24 -0.02 -38.65 -2.05
N CYS A 25 0.68 -38.39 -0.95
CA CYS A 25 0.30 -37.42 0.07
C CYS A 25 0.44 -36.02 -0.54
N GLY A 26 -0.24 -35.81 -1.68
CA GLY A 26 -0.44 -34.53 -2.33
C GLY A 26 -1.65 -33.80 -1.78
N GLU A 27 -2.21 -34.24 -0.66
CA GLU A 27 -3.23 -33.49 0.07
C GLU A 27 -2.59 -32.62 1.15
N VAL A 28 -1.85 -31.59 0.71
CA VAL A 28 -1.75 -30.39 1.54
C VAL A 28 -3.03 -29.58 1.26
N LEU A 29 -4.17 -30.07 1.73
CA LEU A 29 -5.33 -29.21 1.93
C LEU A 29 -4.95 -28.28 3.07
N PHE A 30 -4.40 -27.13 2.71
CA PHE A 30 -4.27 -25.99 3.60
C PHE A 30 -5.68 -25.70 4.12
N HIS A 31 -6.00 -26.22 5.30
CA HIS A 31 -7.25 -25.95 5.98
C HIS A 31 -7.17 -24.51 6.49
N SER A 32 -7.31 -23.55 5.58
CA SER A 32 -7.45 -22.13 5.88
C SER A 32 -8.85 -21.86 6.43
N GLY A 33 -9.26 -22.62 7.46
CA GLY A 33 -10.54 -22.47 8.15
C GLY A 33 -10.61 -21.21 9.02
N GLN A 34 -9.50 -20.50 9.13
CA GLN A 34 -9.42 -19.16 9.68
C GLN A 34 -8.64 -18.36 8.64
N GLY A 35 -9.34 -17.89 7.60
CA GLY A 35 -8.74 -17.07 6.55
C GLY A 35 -7.90 -15.99 7.22
N MET A 36 -6.58 -16.01 6.98
CA MET A 36 -5.74 -14.88 7.34
C MET A 36 -6.45 -13.67 6.77
N ARG A 37 -6.94 -12.78 7.63
CA ARG A 37 -7.51 -11.51 7.18
C ARG A 37 -6.37 -10.84 6.46
N TYR A 38 -6.35 -10.97 5.13
CA TYR A 38 -5.28 -10.50 4.29
C TYR A 38 -5.29 -8.98 4.47
N HIS A 39 -4.39 -8.48 5.32
CA HIS A 39 -4.15 -7.05 5.47
C HIS A 39 -3.30 -6.64 4.28
N ALA A 40 -3.90 -6.73 3.09
CA ALA A 40 -3.27 -6.51 1.79
C ALA A 40 -2.60 -5.14 1.63
N PHE A 41 -2.88 -4.23 2.56
CA PHE A 41 -2.64 -2.81 2.39
C PHE A 41 -1.69 -2.23 3.42
N ILE A 42 -0.97 -3.01 4.24
CA ILE A 42 0.06 -2.40 5.10
C ILE A 42 1.17 -1.85 4.20
N THR A 43 1.21 -0.52 4.09
CA THR A 43 2.22 0.20 3.32
C THR A 43 3.62 -0.11 3.85
N ARG A 44 4.60 -0.23 2.94
CA ARG A 44 6.02 -0.35 3.32
C ARG A 44 6.56 0.96 3.86
N HIS A 45 5.96 2.08 3.47
CA HIS A 45 6.39 3.44 3.81
C HIS A 45 5.21 4.20 4.47
N PRO A 46 5.04 4.09 5.80
CA PRO A 46 4.02 4.84 6.50
C PRO A 46 4.35 6.33 6.43
N ALA A 47 3.34 7.13 6.10
CA ALA A 47 3.46 8.57 5.87
C ALA A 47 2.49 9.34 6.76
N ASN A 48 2.91 10.51 7.22
CA ASN A 48 2.07 11.51 7.86
C ASN A 48 1.48 12.41 6.77
N ILE A 49 0.16 12.36 6.61
CA ILE A 49 -0.57 13.02 5.55
C ILE A 49 -1.44 14.11 6.16
N LEU A 50 -1.25 15.34 5.69
CA LEU A 50 -2.17 16.44 5.95
C LEU A 50 -3.12 16.59 4.77
N VAL A 51 -4.42 16.60 5.02
CA VAL A 51 -5.45 16.85 4.02
C VAL A 51 -6.06 18.21 4.28
N TYR A 52 -5.93 19.13 3.33
CA TYR A 52 -6.56 20.45 3.37
C TYR A 52 -7.80 20.48 2.47
N SER A 53 -8.96 20.73 3.09
CA SER A 53 -10.25 20.81 2.40
C SER A 53 -11.06 21.97 2.99
N PRO A 54 -10.91 23.21 2.46
CA PRO A 54 -11.48 24.41 3.06
C PRO A 54 -12.99 24.54 2.91
N ALA A 55 -13.51 24.14 1.75
CA ALA A 55 -14.92 23.86 1.68
C ALA A 55 -15.17 22.65 2.59
N ALA A 56 -16.19 22.74 3.44
CA ALA A 56 -16.92 21.59 3.94
C ALA A 56 -17.61 20.91 2.74
N ILE A 57 -16.85 20.59 1.68
CA ILE A 57 -17.17 19.58 0.70
C ILE A 57 -17.59 18.44 1.58
N GLU A 58 -18.89 18.17 1.50
CA GLU A 58 -19.56 17.18 2.29
C GLU A 58 -18.60 16.02 2.38
N ARG A 59 -18.26 15.64 3.62
CA ARG A 59 -17.51 14.41 3.91
C ARG A 59 -18.37 13.26 3.38
N GLY A 60 -18.42 13.15 2.07
CA GLY A 60 -19.20 12.21 1.34
C GLY A 60 -18.64 10.85 1.71
N SER A 61 -19.49 9.84 1.58
CA SER A 61 -19.09 8.47 1.84
C SER A 61 -17.76 8.13 1.13
N ALA A 62 -17.51 8.66 -0.07
CA ALA A 62 -16.28 8.48 -0.83
C ALA A 62 -15.01 9.06 -0.17
N GLN A 63 -15.03 10.32 0.31
CA GLN A 63 -13.86 10.92 0.98
C GLN A 63 -13.58 10.27 2.33
N ASN A 64 -14.63 9.97 3.10
CA ASN A 64 -14.46 9.23 4.35
C ASN A 64 -13.89 7.82 4.11
N GLN A 65 -14.34 7.13 3.05
CA GLN A 65 -13.79 5.84 2.65
C GLN A 65 -12.33 5.97 2.21
N LEU A 66 -11.96 7.04 1.51
CA LEU A 66 -10.57 7.32 1.16
C LEU A 66 -9.71 7.50 2.42
N TYR A 67 -10.11 8.37 3.36
CA TYR A 67 -9.35 8.60 4.59
C TYR A 67 -9.25 7.34 5.47
N ALA A 68 -10.34 6.58 5.58
CA ALA A 68 -10.34 5.29 6.26
C ALA A 68 -9.42 4.28 5.56
N GLY A 69 -9.41 4.27 4.23
CA GLY A 69 -8.52 3.45 3.42
C GLY A 69 -7.05 3.78 3.62
N LEU A 70 -6.69 5.07 3.61
CA LEU A 70 -5.33 5.54 3.89
C LEU A 70 -4.87 5.14 5.31
N ARG A 71 -5.74 5.31 6.31
CA ARG A 71 -5.46 4.88 7.69
C ARG A 71 -5.30 3.38 7.81
N LYS A 72 -6.19 2.60 7.17
CA LYS A 72 -6.11 1.14 7.11
C LYS A 72 -4.84 0.67 6.40
N ALA A 73 -4.33 1.49 5.47
CA ALA A 73 -3.07 1.23 4.81
C ALA A 73 -1.83 1.53 5.68
N GLY A 74 -2.00 2.13 6.85
CA GLY A 74 -0.91 2.43 7.79
C GLY A 74 -0.44 3.89 7.77
N HIS A 75 -1.09 4.77 7.01
CA HIS A 75 -0.79 6.21 7.02
C HIS A 75 -1.49 6.93 8.17
N LYS A 76 -0.86 7.97 8.71
CA LYS A 76 -1.51 8.89 9.66
C LYS A 76 -2.16 10.02 8.86
N VAL A 77 -3.47 10.23 9.05
CA VAL A 77 -4.23 11.22 8.27
C VAL A 77 -4.84 12.27 9.20
N THR A 78 -4.34 13.50 9.06
CA THR A 78 -4.85 14.71 9.70
C THR A 78 -5.63 15.51 8.67
N VAL A 79 -6.88 15.89 8.98
CA VAL A 79 -7.74 16.65 8.07
C VAL A 79 -7.99 18.03 8.67
N VAL A 80 -7.73 19.07 7.90
CA VAL A 80 -7.91 20.47 8.28
C VAL A 80 -8.78 21.18 7.25
N THR A 81 -9.68 22.04 7.73
CA THR A 81 -10.64 22.77 6.90
C THR A 81 -10.36 24.26 6.85
N ASP A 82 -9.28 24.71 7.49
CA ASP A 82 -8.96 26.12 7.59
C ASP A 82 -7.45 26.31 7.41
N SER A 83 -7.05 27.39 6.74
CA SER A 83 -5.65 27.65 6.41
C SER A 83 -4.82 28.00 7.65
N HIS A 84 -5.42 28.63 8.66
CA HIS A 84 -4.75 28.87 9.94
C HIS A 84 -4.54 27.55 10.69
N SER A 85 -5.54 26.67 10.75
CA SER A 85 -5.35 25.31 11.31
C SER A 85 -4.29 24.52 10.56
N ALA A 86 -4.23 24.62 9.23
CA ALA A 86 -3.18 23.98 8.44
C ALA A 86 -1.78 24.50 8.81
N ALA A 87 -1.63 25.81 9.03
CA ALA A 87 -0.38 26.41 9.47
C ALA A 87 0.06 25.96 10.86
N VAL A 88 -0.89 25.89 11.81
CA VAL A 88 -0.62 25.39 13.16
C VAL A 88 -0.16 23.94 13.12
N GLU A 89 -0.85 23.08 12.37
CA GLU A 89 -0.47 21.67 12.22
C GLU A 89 0.89 21.52 11.55
N LEU A 90 1.15 22.22 10.44
CA LEU A 90 2.44 22.17 9.72
C LEU A 90 3.62 22.68 10.56
N ALA A 91 3.37 23.54 11.54
CA ALA A 91 4.38 24.02 12.48
C ALA A 91 4.60 23.05 13.66
N ALA A 92 3.54 22.38 14.12
CA ALA A 92 3.59 21.48 15.26
C ALA A 92 4.04 20.05 14.91
N ASN A 93 3.73 19.58 13.70
CA ASN A 93 3.89 18.19 13.29
C ASN A 93 4.71 18.06 12.00
N HIS A 94 5.41 16.93 11.87
CA HIS A 94 6.08 16.57 10.62
C HIS A 94 5.09 15.87 9.68
N PHE A 95 4.91 16.42 8.48
CA PHE A 95 4.15 15.82 7.40
C PHE A 95 5.07 15.43 6.25
N ASP A 96 4.79 14.31 5.60
CA ASP A 96 5.49 13.85 4.41
C ASP A 96 4.75 14.30 3.14
N VAL A 97 3.41 14.31 3.18
CA VAL A 97 2.55 14.64 2.04
C VAL A 97 1.42 15.56 2.47
N VAL A 98 1.17 16.60 1.67
CA VAL A 98 -0.02 17.46 1.79
C VAL A 98 -0.93 17.22 0.60
N ILE A 99 -2.18 16.83 0.86
CA ILE A 99 -3.21 16.60 -0.15
C ILE A 99 -4.19 17.77 -0.12
N ALA A 100 -4.40 18.43 -1.26
CA ALA A 100 -5.39 19.48 -1.41
C ALA A 100 -5.94 19.50 -2.84
N SER A 101 -7.13 20.06 -3.03
CA SER A 101 -7.60 20.41 -4.38
C SER A 101 -6.62 21.36 -5.05
N ALA A 102 -6.38 21.17 -6.34
CA ALA A 102 -5.54 22.07 -7.14
C ALA A 102 -5.99 23.54 -7.07
N ARG A 103 -7.29 23.78 -6.84
CA ARG A 103 -7.87 25.13 -6.68
C ARG A 103 -7.54 25.76 -5.32
N ASP A 104 -7.46 24.93 -4.28
CA ASP A 104 -7.29 25.37 -2.89
C ASP A 104 -5.82 25.40 -2.47
N MET A 105 -4.94 24.75 -3.23
CA MET A 105 -3.52 24.62 -2.91
C MET A 105 -2.83 25.97 -2.72
N GLY A 106 -3.20 26.99 -3.50
CA GLY A 106 -2.63 28.33 -3.40
C GLY A 106 -2.82 28.98 -2.01
N ALA A 107 -3.85 28.58 -1.25
CA ALA A 107 -4.10 29.11 0.09
C ALA A 107 -3.11 28.62 1.15
N ILE A 108 -2.45 27.48 0.92
CA ILE A 108 -1.53 26.85 1.87
C ILE A 108 -0.10 26.72 1.33
N GLU A 109 0.12 27.05 0.06
CA GLU A 109 1.41 26.90 -0.65
C GLU A 109 2.55 27.63 0.09
N ALA A 110 2.33 28.89 0.47
CA ALA A 110 3.30 29.68 1.21
C ALA A 110 3.60 29.13 2.62
N THR A 111 2.63 28.48 3.25
CA THR A 111 2.77 27.89 4.59
C THR A 111 3.60 26.62 4.51
N VAL A 112 3.30 25.76 3.54
CA VAL A 112 4.04 24.52 3.30
C VAL A 112 5.48 24.81 2.86
N ALA A 113 5.70 25.80 1.99
CA ALA A 113 7.04 26.21 1.56
C ALA A 113 7.92 26.73 2.72
N LYS A 114 7.30 27.20 3.81
CA LYS A 114 7.97 27.63 5.03
C LYS A 114 8.13 26.51 6.06
N SER A 115 7.52 25.35 5.86
CA SER A 115 7.67 24.20 6.76
C SER A 115 9.09 23.66 6.64
N ALA A 116 9.74 23.43 7.79
CA ALA A 116 11.13 22.99 7.85
C ALA A 116 11.41 21.68 7.10
N ASN A 117 10.38 20.85 6.91
CA ASN A 117 10.52 19.52 6.31
C ASN A 117 10.07 19.45 4.84
N GLY A 118 9.51 20.54 4.28
CA GLY A 118 9.11 20.62 2.88
C GLY A 118 8.27 19.43 2.38
N PRO A 119 7.05 19.20 2.92
CA PRO A 119 6.24 18.07 2.51
C PRO A 119 5.88 18.13 1.02
N ALA A 120 5.77 16.97 0.39
CA ALA A 120 5.40 16.89 -1.01
C ALA A 120 3.92 17.26 -1.21
N PHE A 121 3.63 18.06 -2.25
CA PHE A 121 2.26 18.37 -2.62
C PHE A 121 1.66 17.28 -3.51
N LEU A 122 0.49 16.79 -3.13
CA LEU A 122 -0.33 15.91 -3.94
C LEU A 122 -1.63 16.64 -4.32
N ALA A 123 -1.68 17.19 -5.53
CA ALA A 123 -2.85 17.93 -5.99
C ALA A 123 -3.98 16.98 -6.38
N VAL A 124 -5.20 17.24 -5.93
CA VAL A 124 -6.40 16.64 -6.51
C VAL A 124 -6.87 17.54 -7.64
N VAL A 125 -6.70 17.09 -8.88
CA VAL A 125 -7.07 17.83 -10.09
C VAL A 125 -8.43 17.38 -10.58
N GLY A 126 -9.25 18.33 -11.03
CA GLY A 126 -10.51 18.00 -11.69
C GLY A 126 -10.30 17.29 -13.03
N ARG A 127 -11.36 17.17 -13.83
CA ARG A 127 -11.28 16.56 -15.17
C ARG A 127 -10.51 17.42 -16.19
N ASP A 128 -10.30 18.70 -15.88
CA ASP A 128 -9.52 19.63 -16.69
C ASP A 128 -8.01 19.38 -16.54
N THR A 129 -7.28 19.50 -17.66
CA THR A 129 -5.83 19.31 -17.74
C THR A 129 -5.05 20.49 -17.15
N ALA A 130 -5.64 21.67 -16.99
CA ALA A 130 -4.95 22.87 -16.50
C ALA A 130 -4.29 22.68 -15.11
N GLY A 131 -4.87 21.83 -14.25
CA GLY A 131 -4.28 21.51 -12.95
C GLY A 131 -3.06 20.60 -13.03
N ARG A 132 -2.93 19.79 -14.08
CA ARG A 132 -1.86 18.81 -14.23
C ARG A 132 -0.53 19.45 -14.63
N ASP A 133 -0.56 20.49 -15.45
CA ASP A 133 0.65 21.19 -15.88
C ASP A 133 1.32 21.94 -14.71
N ARG A 134 0.52 22.43 -13.76
CA ARG A 134 1.01 23.12 -12.56
C ARG A 134 1.54 22.16 -11.49
N PHE A 135 0.94 20.98 -11.36
CA PHE A 135 1.24 20.05 -10.27
C PHE A 135 1.79 18.72 -10.81
N PRO A 136 3.12 18.50 -10.75
CA PRO A 136 3.74 17.29 -11.29
C PRO A 136 3.27 16.02 -10.56
N ILE A 137 2.90 16.17 -9.29
CA ILE A 137 2.34 15.12 -8.45
C ILE A 137 0.85 15.42 -8.25
N CYS A 138 -0.01 14.71 -8.98
CA CYS A 138 -1.45 14.91 -8.92
C CYS A 138 -2.25 13.62 -9.08
N VAL A 139 -3.48 13.63 -8.54
CA VAL A 139 -4.49 12.58 -8.66
C VAL A 139 -5.76 13.20 -9.21
N GLN A 140 -6.46 12.47 -10.07
CA GLN A 140 -7.75 12.91 -10.58
C GLN A 140 -8.83 12.84 -9.50
N GLU A 141 -9.69 13.85 -9.45
CA GLU A 141 -10.86 13.86 -8.58
C GLU A 141 -11.74 12.62 -8.85
N GLY A 142 -12.17 11.95 -7.77
CA GLY A 142 -12.90 10.69 -7.87
C GLY A 142 -12.02 9.45 -8.13
N ALA A 143 -10.69 9.59 -8.18
CA ALA A 143 -9.82 8.42 -8.24
C ALA A 143 -9.98 7.51 -7.02
N GLY A 144 -9.80 6.21 -7.24
CA GLY A 144 -9.83 5.22 -6.16
C GLY A 144 -8.61 5.29 -5.24
N LEU A 145 -8.73 4.69 -4.06
CA LEU A 145 -7.68 4.60 -3.02
C LEU A 145 -6.32 4.16 -3.57
N ASN A 146 -6.29 3.17 -4.47
CA ASN A 146 -5.03 2.65 -5.03
C ASN A 146 -4.21 3.71 -5.77
N SER A 147 -4.86 4.68 -6.42
CA SER A 147 -4.15 5.77 -7.09
C SER A 147 -3.40 6.65 -6.09
N TYR A 148 -4.05 6.97 -4.97
CA TYR A 148 -3.43 7.72 -3.87
C TYR A 148 -2.28 6.93 -3.26
N LEU A 149 -2.50 5.66 -2.90
CA LEU A 149 -1.47 4.82 -2.28
C LEU A 149 -0.23 4.67 -3.17
N ARG A 150 -0.42 4.42 -4.47
CA ARG A 150 0.70 4.29 -5.42
C ARG A 150 1.54 5.56 -5.49
N ILE A 151 0.89 6.73 -5.54
CA ILE A 151 1.62 8.00 -5.62
C ILE A 151 2.32 8.29 -4.30
N ILE A 152 1.63 8.17 -3.17
CA ILE A 152 2.22 8.40 -1.83
C ILE A 152 3.45 7.49 -1.61
N ASP A 153 3.35 6.21 -1.97
CA ASP A 153 4.47 5.26 -1.84
C ASP A 153 5.67 5.69 -2.71
N HIS A 154 5.42 6.09 -3.95
CA HIS A 154 6.47 6.60 -4.83
C HIS A 154 7.14 7.87 -4.28
N THR A 155 6.34 8.85 -3.84
CA THR A 155 6.85 10.13 -3.33
C THR A 155 7.65 9.96 -2.03
N THR A 156 7.16 9.11 -1.12
CA THR A 156 7.83 8.88 0.17
C THR A 156 9.08 8.01 0.05
N SER A 157 9.13 7.09 -0.91
CA SER A 157 10.35 6.33 -1.21
C SER A 157 11.48 7.19 -1.78
N THR A 158 11.14 8.23 -2.55
CA THR A 158 12.13 9.09 -3.23
C THR A 158 12.79 10.09 -2.28
N HIS A 159 12.08 10.56 -1.25
CA HIS A 159 12.56 11.57 -0.30
C HIS A 159 13.37 11.02 0.89
N ARG A 160 13.52 9.70 1.03
CA ARG A 160 14.22 9.05 2.16
C ARG A 160 15.63 8.50 1.84
N ILE A 161 16.21 8.92 0.72
CA ILE A 161 17.56 8.50 0.28
C ILE A 161 18.59 9.54 0.69
#